data_AF-A0A6M1Z197-F1
#
_entry.id   AF-A0A6M1Z197-F1
#
_cell.length_a   1.000
_cell.length_b   1.000
_cell.length_c   1.000
_cell.angle_alpha   90.00
_cell.angle_beta   90.00
_cell.angle_gamma   90.00
#
_symmetry.space_group_name_H-M   'P 1'
#
loop_
_entity.id
_entity.type
_entity.pdbx_description
1 polymer ?
#
loop_
_entity_poly.entity_id
_entity_poly.type
_entity_poly.pdbx_seq_one_letter_code
_entity_poly.pdbx_strand_id
1 'polypeptide(L)'
;MKTLTKYLMISFLLISTTIFADDSRAEPGSRKLTEEQKKEIEQKQKDCITSSKKNHQNLPPYIDSQLPPLVFDHNTHSIVGLSVLGDRLIIEDGSEWKIKPEDIQEVSYWKETHPIMIVMNDSFFSSYFQGYRYKMVNAKTNTAIEVKLHLGPILQNQYTLQVAAINPHTCEVIFTDNTLWQCNPSEYYLLDKWLVGDAIIVGTNSTGWFNNTYDYMLINVNLLQEIKANRVE
;
A
#
# COMPACT_ATOMS: atom_id res chain seq x y z
N MET A 1 1.48 -70.72 -17.30
CA MET A 1 1.38 -69.81 -18.47
C MET A 1 0.05 -69.09 -18.43
N LYS A 2 0.09 -67.75 -18.57
CA LYS A 2 -1.03 -66.82 -18.86
C LYS A 2 -1.99 -66.55 -17.69
N THR A 3 -2.31 -65.34 -17.25
CA THR A 3 -1.91 -63.95 -17.53
C THR A 3 -2.75 -63.17 -16.52
N LEU A 4 -2.16 -62.65 -15.43
CA LEU A 4 -2.91 -61.86 -14.43
C LEU A 4 -2.13 -60.59 -14.04
N THR A 5 -1.55 -59.94 -15.04
CA THR A 5 -0.92 -58.62 -14.95
C THR A 5 -1.74 -57.65 -15.79
N LYS A 6 -2.86 -57.14 -15.24
CA LYS A 6 -3.73 -56.21 -15.99
C LYS A 6 -4.43 -55.14 -15.14
N TYR A 7 -3.83 -54.74 -14.03
CA TYR A 7 -4.20 -53.49 -13.35
C TYR A 7 -2.94 -52.66 -13.11
N LEU A 8 -2.39 -52.15 -14.22
CA LEU A 8 -1.49 -51.01 -14.21
C LEU A 8 -2.38 -49.80 -13.87
N MET A 9 -2.48 -49.47 -12.58
CA MET A 9 -3.08 -48.19 -12.17
C MET A 9 -2.18 -47.08 -12.73
N ILE A 10 -2.61 -46.51 -13.85
CA ILE A 10 -2.07 -45.27 -14.38
C ILE A 10 -2.51 -44.18 -13.42
N SER A 11 -1.68 -43.93 -12.41
CA SER A 11 -1.70 -42.69 -11.64
C SER A 11 -1.38 -41.55 -12.62
N PHE A 12 -2.41 -40.92 -13.17
CA PHE A 12 -2.28 -39.62 -13.80
C PHE A 12 -1.85 -38.63 -12.71
N LEU A 13 -0.53 -38.42 -12.62
CA LEU A 13 0.04 -37.22 -12.04
C LEU A 13 -0.46 -36.04 -12.88
N LEU A 14 -1.60 -35.48 -12.50
CA LEU A 14 -1.97 -34.13 -12.85
C LEU A 14 -0.93 -33.24 -12.19
N ILE A 15 0.19 -33.02 -12.89
CA ILE A 15 1.08 -31.91 -12.61
C ILE A 15 0.25 -30.69 -12.97
N SER A 16 -0.50 -30.16 -12.01
CA SER A 16 -1.01 -28.80 -12.14
C SER A 16 0.25 -27.96 -12.26
N THR A 17 0.54 -27.49 -13.47
CA THR A 17 1.43 -26.36 -13.64
C THR A 17 0.74 -25.22 -12.92
N THR A 18 1.05 -25.06 -11.63
CA THR A 18 0.85 -23.79 -10.96
C THR A 18 1.65 -22.81 -11.78
N ILE A 19 0.94 -22.08 -12.64
CA ILE A 19 1.42 -20.82 -13.16
C ILE A 19 1.72 -20.04 -11.88
N PHE A 20 2.99 -20.03 -11.48
CA PHE A 20 3.44 -19.10 -10.46
C PHE A 20 3.13 -17.75 -11.06
N ALA A 21 2.05 -17.13 -10.60
CA ALA A 21 1.83 -15.73 -10.83
C ALA A 21 3.15 -15.06 -10.45
N ASP A 22 3.71 -14.30 -11.38
CA ASP A 22 4.86 -13.47 -11.09
C ASP A 22 4.35 -12.41 -10.10
N ASP A 23 4.43 -12.73 -8.81
CA ASP A 23 3.98 -11.90 -7.70
C ASP A 23 4.97 -10.74 -7.55
N SER A 24 5.03 -9.89 -8.57
CA SER A 24 5.81 -8.66 -8.56
C SER A 24 5.30 -7.80 -7.40
N ARG A 25 6.14 -7.56 -6.40
CA ARG A 25 5.81 -6.79 -5.20
C ARG A 25 6.51 -5.44 -5.22
N ALA A 26 5.89 -4.45 -4.60
CA ALA A 26 6.59 -3.22 -4.28
C ALA A 26 7.57 -3.48 -3.13
N GLU A 27 8.86 -3.37 -3.39
CA GLU A 27 9.87 -3.51 -2.33
C GLU A 27 9.91 -2.25 -1.46
N PRO A 28 9.71 -2.37 -0.13
CA PRO A 28 9.72 -1.22 0.77
C PRO A 28 11.06 -0.47 0.74
N GLY A 29 11.04 0.81 0.36
CA GLY A 29 12.23 1.65 0.32
C GLY A 29 13.22 1.30 -0.79
N SER A 30 12.80 0.52 -1.79
CA SER A 30 13.63 0.14 -2.95
C SER A 30 14.13 1.35 -3.74
N ARG A 31 13.34 2.42 -3.80
CA ARG A 31 13.68 3.60 -4.59
C ARG A 31 14.52 4.58 -3.78
N LYS A 32 15.84 4.48 -3.95
CA LYS A 32 16.78 5.55 -3.57
C LYS A 32 16.85 6.53 -4.73
N LEU A 33 16.32 7.75 -4.57
CA LEU A 33 16.34 8.79 -5.61
C LEU A 33 17.78 9.03 -6.09
N THR A 34 18.06 8.73 -7.36
CA THR A 34 19.35 9.06 -7.98
C THR A 34 19.42 10.55 -8.35
N GLU A 35 20.62 11.10 -8.48
CA GLU A 35 20.81 12.50 -8.92
C GLU A 35 20.21 12.77 -10.32
N GLU A 36 20.14 11.75 -11.17
CA GLU A 36 19.53 11.84 -12.49
C GLU A 36 18.00 11.87 -12.41
N GLN A 37 17.39 11.07 -11.54
CA GLN A 37 15.95 11.12 -11.28
C GLN A 37 15.54 12.45 -10.63
N LYS A 38 16.37 13.01 -9.74
CA LYS A 38 16.17 14.36 -9.21
C LYS A 38 16.17 15.39 -10.34
N LYS A 39 17.13 15.32 -11.26
CA LYS A 39 17.20 16.21 -12.43
C LYS A 39 16.03 16.02 -13.39
N GLU A 40 15.53 14.80 -13.57
CA GLU A 40 14.35 14.53 -14.41
C GLU A 40 13.07 15.07 -13.78
N ILE A 41 12.91 14.94 -12.46
CA ILE A 41 11.82 15.57 -11.70
C ILE A 41 11.91 17.09 -11.85
N GLU A 42 13.08 17.68 -11.62
CA GLU A 42 13.31 19.13 -11.79
C GLU A 42 13.07 19.61 -13.23
N GLN A 43 13.38 18.79 -14.24
CA GLN A 43 13.17 19.11 -15.64
C GLN A 43 11.67 19.05 -16.00
N LYS A 44 10.97 17.98 -15.59
CA LYS A 44 9.50 17.84 -15.77
C LYS A 44 8.74 18.97 -15.07
N GLN A 45 9.23 19.46 -13.93
CA GLN A 45 8.70 20.65 -13.26
C GLN A 45 8.90 21.93 -14.06
N LYS A 46 10.10 22.17 -14.60
CA LYS A 46 10.38 23.35 -15.44
C LYS A 46 9.53 23.35 -16.70
N ASP A 47 9.34 22.18 -17.31
CA ASP A 47 8.50 22.02 -18.48
C ASP A 47 7.01 22.24 -18.13
N CYS A 48 6.56 21.83 -16.93
CA CYS A 48 5.23 22.11 -16.42
C CYS A 48 4.99 23.62 -16.14
N ILE A 49 5.98 24.31 -15.55
CA ILE A 49 5.93 25.75 -15.25
C ILE A 49 5.96 26.60 -16.54
N THR A 50 6.65 26.15 -17.59
CA THR A 50 6.75 26.87 -18.87
C THR A 50 5.53 26.64 -19.77
N SER A 51 4.76 25.57 -19.53
CA SER A 51 3.58 25.19 -20.31
C SER A 51 2.27 25.86 -19.85
N SER A 52 2.35 26.92 -19.03
CA SER A 52 1.19 27.70 -18.60
C SER A 52 0.65 28.59 -19.73
N LYS A 53 -0.05 27.95 -20.68
CA LYS A 53 -1.18 28.43 -21.51
C LYS A 53 -1.42 27.45 -22.66
N LYS A 54 -2.15 26.36 -22.38
CA LYS A 54 -3.22 25.77 -23.22
C LYS A 54 -3.53 24.32 -22.80
N ASN A 55 -4.83 24.05 -22.64
CA ASN A 55 -5.51 22.75 -22.69
C ASN A 55 -5.41 21.78 -21.50
N HIS A 56 -6.42 21.84 -20.63
CA HIS A 56 -6.91 20.75 -19.78
C HIS A 56 -7.60 19.62 -20.58
N GLN A 57 -6.99 19.08 -21.64
CA GLN A 57 -7.69 18.10 -22.50
C GLN A 57 -6.88 16.91 -23.03
N ASN A 58 -5.73 16.57 -22.45
CA ASN A 58 -5.02 15.35 -22.84
C ASN A 58 -4.53 14.56 -21.61
N LEU A 59 -5.47 14.10 -20.78
CA LEU A 59 -5.25 12.83 -20.08
C LEU A 59 -5.41 11.73 -21.15
N PRO A 60 -4.53 10.71 -21.19
CA PRO A 60 -4.72 9.59 -22.11
C PRO A 60 -6.14 9.01 -21.91
N PRO A 61 -6.83 8.58 -22.97
CA PRO A 61 -8.14 7.96 -22.85
C PRO A 61 -7.98 6.71 -21.99
N TYR A 62 -8.41 6.84 -20.74
CA TYR A 62 -8.48 5.78 -19.77
C TYR A 62 -9.35 4.67 -20.36
N ILE A 63 -8.84 3.44 -20.33
CA ILE A 63 -9.63 2.28 -20.75
C ILE A 63 -10.75 2.12 -19.72
N ASP A 64 -11.96 2.52 -20.11
CA ASP A 64 -13.22 2.21 -19.44
C ASP A 64 -13.45 0.69 -19.47
N SER A 65 -12.71 -0.04 -18.62
CA SER A 65 -13.09 -1.38 -18.25
C SER A 65 -14.22 -1.25 -17.23
N GLN A 66 -15.46 -1.36 -17.72
CA GLN A 66 -16.71 -1.27 -16.98
C GLN A 66 -16.86 -2.37 -15.91
N LEU A 67 -16.02 -2.31 -14.88
CA LEU A 67 -16.31 -2.88 -13.58
C LEU A 67 -16.73 -1.71 -12.69
N PRO A 68 -17.83 -1.83 -11.93
CA PRO A 68 -18.12 -0.82 -10.92
C PRO A 68 -16.88 -0.67 -10.04
N PRO A 69 -16.48 0.57 -9.68
CA PRO A 69 -15.37 0.76 -8.76
C PRO A 69 -15.68 -0.06 -7.52
N LEU A 70 -14.75 -0.93 -7.12
CA LEU A 70 -14.88 -1.60 -5.84
C LEU A 70 -14.83 -0.50 -4.78
N VAL A 71 -15.99 -0.17 -4.22
CA VAL A 71 -16.12 0.83 -3.17
C VAL A 71 -15.62 0.17 -1.89
N PHE A 72 -14.31 0.22 -1.68
CA PHE A 72 -13.71 -0.17 -0.42
C PHE A 72 -13.63 1.02 0.51
N ASP A 73 -13.75 0.73 1.80
CA ASP A 73 -13.44 1.71 2.82
C ASP A 73 -11.92 1.84 2.90
N HIS A 74 -11.38 2.89 2.27
CA HIS A 74 -9.94 3.22 2.30
C HIS A 74 -9.40 3.45 3.72
N ASN A 75 -10.27 3.52 4.71
CA ASN A 75 -9.92 3.80 6.10
C ASN A 75 -9.57 2.53 6.87
N THR A 76 -10.00 1.37 6.38
CA THR A 76 -9.83 0.10 7.08
C THR A 76 -9.34 -1.00 6.16
N HIS A 77 -8.45 -1.82 6.70
CA HIS A 77 -7.88 -3.00 6.06
C HIS A 77 -8.48 -4.27 6.66
N SER A 78 -8.43 -5.34 5.90
CA SER A 78 -8.85 -6.68 6.30
C SER A 78 -7.64 -7.58 6.46
N ILE A 79 -7.63 -8.37 7.53
CA ILE A 79 -6.59 -9.38 7.72
C ILE A 79 -6.85 -10.53 6.76
N VAL A 80 -5.85 -10.89 5.96
CA VAL A 80 -5.86 -12.08 5.11
C VAL A 80 -5.24 -13.27 5.85
N GLY A 81 -4.24 -13.03 6.69
CA GLY A 81 -3.63 -14.10 7.45
C GLY A 81 -2.52 -13.65 8.38
N LEU A 82 -2.03 -14.62 9.15
CA LEU A 82 -0.85 -14.49 10.00
C LEU A 82 0.20 -15.51 9.54
N SER A 83 1.47 -15.20 9.74
CA SER A 83 2.53 -16.21 9.58
C SER A 83 2.31 -17.34 10.58
N VAL A 84 2.86 -18.53 10.27
CA VAL A 84 2.79 -19.69 11.16
C VAL A 84 3.37 -19.41 12.56
N LEU A 85 4.36 -18.51 12.64
CA LEU A 85 4.98 -18.10 13.89
C LEU A 85 4.22 -16.95 14.60
N GLY A 86 3.21 -16.36 13.94
CA GLY A 86 2.50 -15.19 14.43
C GLY A 86 3.33 -13.90 14.45
N ASP A 87 4.51 -13.89 13.82
CA ASP A 87 5.43 -12.76 13.78
C ASP A 87 5.17 -11.80 12.60
N ARG A 88 4.25 -12.16 11.70
CA ARG A 88 3.84 -11.34 10.57
C ARG A 88 2.33 -11.37 10.37
N LEU A 89 1.80 -10.23 9.97
CA LEU A 89 0.41 -10.05 9.57
C LEU A 89 0.35 -9.70 8.08
N ILE A 90 -0.57 -10.34 7.35
CA ILE A 90 -0.83 -10.13 5.92
C ILE A 90 -2.20 -9.47 5.78
N ILE A 91 -2.29 -8.37 5.02
CA ILE A 91 -3.55 -7.68 4.72
C ILE A 91 -3.98 -7.90 3.26
N GLU A 92 -5.13 -7.35 2.86
CA GLU A 92 -5.81 -7.62 1.57
C GLU A 92 -4.98 -7.29 0.32
N ASP A 93 -4.12 -6.26 0.39
CA ASP A 93 -3.20 -5.89 -0.70
C ASP A 93 -2.01 -6.86 -0.83
N GLY A 94 -1.89 -7.81 0.09
CA GLY A 94 -0.83 -8.81 0.15
C GLY A 94 0.45 -8.32 0.83
N SER A 95 0.48 -7.09 1.36
CA SER A 95 1.60 -6.57 2.12
C SER A 95 1.79 -7.34 3.43
N GLU A 96 3.05 -7.54 3.81
CA GLU A 96 3.43 -8.24 5.05
C GLU A 96 4.00 -7.25 6.05
N TRP A 97 3.48 -7.33 7.27
CA TRP A 97 3.85 -6.46 8.37
C TRP A 97 4.46 -7.28 9.49
N LYS A 98 5.72 -7.01 9.82
CA LYS A 98 6.38 -7.66 10.95
C LYS A 98 5.87 -7.07 12.25
N ILE A 99 5.37 -7.95 13.11
CA ILE A 99 4.83 -7.61 14.42
C ILE A 99 5.98 -7.50 15.42
N LYS A 100 5.89 -6.54 16.31
CA LYS A 100 6.81 -6.42 17.44
C LYS A 100 6.66 -7.65 18.36
N PRO A 101 7.76 -8.29 18.81
CA PRO A 101 7.69 -9.55 19.55
C PRO A 101 6.78 -9.52 20.78
N GLU A 102 6.74 -8.39 21.49
CA GLU A 102 5.90 -8.19 22.67
C GLU A 102 4.39 -8.20 22.37
N ASP A 103 3.99 -7.90 21.13
CA ASP A 103 2.60 -7.77 20.70
C ASP A 103 2.04 -9.04 20.00
N ILE A 104 2.86 -10.09 19.83
CA ILE A 104 2.47 -11.33 19.12
C ILE A 104 1.27 -12.01 19.79
N GLN A 105 1.18 -11.99 21.13
CA GLN A 105 0.05 -12.59 21.82
C GLN A 105 -1.26 -11.85 21.52
N GLU A 106 -1.21 -10.52 21.38
CA GLU A 106 -2.39 -9.69 21.14
C GLU A 106 -3.01 -10.00 19.76
N VAL A 107 -2.17 -10.13 18.73
CA VAL A 107 -2.64 -10.40 17.36
C VAL A 107 -3.33 -11.76 17.22
N SER A 108 -3.03 -12.72 18.11
CA SER A 108 -3.63 -14.06 18.07
C SER A 108 -5.14 -14.06 18.35
N TYR A 109 -5.66 -12.98 18.95
CA TYR A 109 -7.09 -12.81 19.21
C TYR A 109 -7.82 -12.07 18.08
N TRP A 110 -7.09 -11.57 17.07
CA TRP A 110 -7.69 -10.85 15.95
C TRP A 110 -8.29 -11.84 14.95
N LYS A 111 -9.35 -11.42 14.27
CA LYS A 111 -10.06 -12.25 13.28
C LYS A 111 -10.03 -11.54 11.94
N GLU A 112 -10.10 -12.31 10.85
CA GLU A 112 -10.16 -11.80 9.47
C GLU A 112 -11.28 -10.76 9.27
N THR A 113 -12.41 -10.94 9.95
CA THR A 113 -13.55 -10.01 9.93
C THR A 113 -13.35 -8.70 10.70
N HIS A 114 -12.22 -8.51 11.38
CA HIS A 114 -11.97 -7.33 12.18
C HIS A 114 -11.33 -6.23 11.31
N PRO A 115 -11.93 -5.03 11.24
CA PRO A 115 -11.33 -3.92 10.51
C PRO A 115 -10.07 -3.42 11.22
N ILE A 116 -8.99 -3.25 10.46
CA ILE A 116 -7.70 -2.78 10.94
C ILE A 116 -7.42 -1.38 10.40
N MET A 117 -7.08 -0.45 11.28
CA MET A 117 -6.57 0.87 10.91
C MET A 117 -5.05 0.86 11.05
N ILE A 118 -4.35 1.39 10.05
CA ILE A 118 -2.90 1.63 10.13
C ILE A 118 -2.69 3.07 10.59
N VAL A 119 -1.97 3.28 11.68
CA VAL A 119 -1.68 4.61 12.24
C VAL A 119 -0.18 4.76 12.50
N MET A 120 0.28 6.00 12.70
CA MET A 120 1.66 6.26 13.13
C MET A 120 1.89 5.79 14.56
N ASN A 121 3.07 5.23 14.82
CA ASN A 121 3.47 4.90 16.17
C ASN A 121 3.95 6.17 16.92
N ASP A 122 3.31 6.47 18.05
CA ASP A 122 3.64 7.56 18.96
C ASP A 122 4.82 7.23 19.92
N SER A 123 5.20 5.96 20.04
CA SER A 123 6.33 5.52 20.85
C SER A 123 7.66 5.91 20.19
N PHE A 124 8.27 6.99 20.67
CA PHE A 124 9.59 7.42 20.21
C PHE A 124 10.62 6.30 20.27
N PHE A 125 10.65 5.53 21.38
CA PHE A 125 11.64 4.48 21.54
C PHE A 125 11.48 3.35 20.52
N SER A 126 10.23 2.91 20.30
CA SER A 126 9.93 1.83 19.35
C SER A 126 10.11 2.26 17.90
N SER A 127 9.64 3.45 17.56
CA SER A 127 9.75 4.01 16.22
C SER A 127 11.21 4.32 15.84
N TYR A 128 11.94 5.04 16.70
CA TYR A 128 13.29 5.52 16.39
C TYR A 128 14.38 4.44 16.53
N PHE A 129 14.38 3.67 17.63
CA PHE A 129 15.46 2.71 17.88
C PHE A 129 15.20 1.31 17.33
N GLN A 130 13.93 0.91 17.17
CA GLN A 130 13.58 -0.44 16.74
C GLN A 130 12.97 -0.50 15.33
N GLY A 131 12.58 0.65 14.77
CA GLY A 131 12.04 0.79 13.43
C GLY A 131 10.57 0.38 13.28
N TYR A 132 9.83 0.21 14.38
CA TYR A 132 8.38 -0.03 14.35
C TYR A 132 7.64 1.31 14.25
N ARG A 133 7.69 1.90 13.04
CA ARG A 133 7.15 3.24 12.76
C ARG A 133 5.63 3.33 12.79
N TYR A 134 4.94 2.19 12.69
CA TYR A 134 3.49 2.12 12.55
C TYR A 134 2.86 1.29 13.65
N LYS A 135 1.56 1.50 13.86
CA LYS A 135 0.69 0.66 14.67
C LYS A 135 -0.47 0.20 13.81
N MET A 136 -0.88 -1.04 14.00
CA MET A 136 -2.16 -1.52 13.53
C MET A 136 -3.12 -1.51 14.70
N VAL A 137 -4.31 -0.95 14.50
CA VAL A 137 -5.37 -0.86 15.50
C VAL A 137 -6.56 -1.65 15.01
N ASN A 138 -6.95 -2.68 15.74
CA ASN A 138 -8.18 -3.41 15.48
C ASN A 138 -9.36 -2.56 15.97
N ALA A 139 -10.12 -2.00 15.05
CA ALA A 139 -11.16 -1.03 15.38
C ALA A 139 -12.34 -1.66 16.14
N LYS A 140 -12.48 -3.00 16.10
CA LYS A 140 -13.53 -3.72 16.82
C LYS A 140 -13.19 -3.94 18.30
N THR A 141 -11.95 -4.32 18.61
CA THR A 141 -11.50 -4.58 20.00
C THR A 141 -10.79 -3.38 20.62
N ASN A 142 -10.46 -2.37 19.82
CA ASN A 142 -9.66 -1.21 20.19
C ASN A 142 -8.28 -1.59 20.77
N THR A 143 -7.73 -2.70 20.29
CA THR A 143 -6.40 -3.20 20.66
C THR A 143 -5.41 -2.81 19.56
N ALA A 144 -4.18 -2.47 19.94
CA ALA A 144 -3.16 -2.00 19.00
C ALA A 144 -1.88 -2.83 19.13
N ILE A 145 -1.22 -3.05 17.99
CA ILE A 145 0.08 -3.73 17.90
C ILE A 145 1.06 -2.84 17.14
N GLU A 146 2.32 -2.82 17.55
CA GLU A 146 3.39 -2.11 16.85
C GLU A 146 3.93 -2.97 15.71
N VAL A 147 4.03 -2.37 14.52
CA VAL A 147 4.40 -3.08 13.29
C VAL A 147 5.41 -2.29 12.46
N LYS A 148 6.12 -3.02 11.60
CA LYS A 148 6.93 -2.46 10.53
C LYS A 148 6.66 -3.17 9.23
N LEU A 149 6.59 -2.41 8.15
CA LEU A 149 6.41 -2.97 6.82
C LEU A 149 7.60 -3.86 6.47
N HIS A 150 7.34 -5.15 6.22
CA HIS A 150 8.34 -6.14 5.87
C HIS A 150 8.40 -6.37 4.36
N LEU A 151 7.25 -6.67 3.74
CA LEU A 151 7.08 -6.74 2.29
C LEU A 151 5.93 -5.82 1.88
N GLY A 152 6.10 -5.11 0.77
CA GLY A 152 5.03 -4.28 0.23
C GLY A 152 3.95 -5.10 -0.48
N PRO A 153 2.92 -4.39 -0.98
CA PRO A 153 1.78 -5.00 -1.64
C PRO A 153 2.17 -5.70 -2.96
N ILE A 154 1.32 -6.63 -3.38
CA ILE A 154 1.45 -7.31 -4.67
C ILE A 154 0.90 -6.38 -5.76
N LEU A 155 1.73 -5.99 -6.73
CA LEU A 155 1.37 -4.93 -7.69
C LEU A 155 0.17 -5.28 -8.57
N GLN A 156 -0.05 -6.56 -8.87
CA GLN A 156 -1.17 -7.03 -9.69
C GLN A 156 -2.44 -7.34 -8.87
N ASN A 157 -2.40 -7.12 -7.56
CA ASN A 157 -3.55 -7.34 -6.70
C ASN A 157 -4.58 -6.21 -6.87
N GLN A 158 -5.85 -6.57 -6.97
CA GLN A 158 -6.97 -5.63 -7.11
C GLN A 158 -7.10 -4.65 -5.93
N TYR A 159 -6.54 -4.99 -4.76
CA TYR A 159 -6.57 -4.12 -3.57
C TYR A 159 -5.35 -3.18 -3.49
N THR A 160 -4.38 -3.31 -4.39
CA THR A 160 -3.17 -2.48 -4.37
C THR A 160 -3.42 -1.14 -5.05
N LEU A 161 -3.30 -0.07 -4.28
CA LEU A 161 -3.36 1.29 -4.82
C LEU A 161 -2.00 1.67 -5.38
N GLN A 162 -2.00 2.24 -6.59
CA GLN A 162 -0.83 2.83 -7.20
C GLN A 162 -1.12 4.26 -7.64
N VAL A 163 -0.09 5.10 -7.67
CA VAL A 163 -0.19 6.44 -8.22
C VAL A 163 -0.48 6.36 -9.71
N ALA A 164 -1.64 6.84 -10.14
CA ALA A 164 -2.02 6.95 -11.55
C ALA A 164 -1.61 8.31 -12.14
N ALA A 165 -1.79 9.39 -11.39
CA ALA A 165 -1.37 10.74 -11.77
C ALA A 165 -1.09 11.61 -10.55
N ILE A 166 -0.24 12.63 -10.72
CA ILE A 166 0.09 13.63 -9.69
C ILE A 166 -0.10 15.02 -10.30
N ASN A 167 -0.80 15.90 -9.59
CA ASN A 167 -0.82 17.32 -9.87
C ASN A 167 -0.01 18.06 -8.80
N PRO A 168 1.26 18.41 -9.08
CA PRO A 168 2.13 19.03 -8.08
C PRO A 168 1.67 20.44 -7.70
N HIS A 169 0.98 21.16 -8.59
CA HIS A 169 0.56 22.54 -8.32
C HIS A 169 -0.56 22.62 -7.27
N THR A 170 -1.50 21.68 -7.32
CA THR A 170 -2.60 21.59 -6.37
C THR A 170 -2.28 20.64 -5.22
N CYS A 171 -1.15 19.92 -5.24
CA CYS A 171 -0.81 18.86 -4.30
C CYS A 171 -1.85 17.71 -4.31
N GLU A 172 -2.37 17.38 -5.48
CA GLU A 172 -3.36 16.32 -5.65
C GLU A 172 -2.74 15.06 -6.27
N VAL A 173 -3.25 13.90 -5.88
CA VAL A 173 -2.86 12.60 -6.42
C VAL A 173 -4.10 11.81 -6.79
N ILE A 174 -4.06 11.16 -7.95
CA ILE A 174 -5.09 10.23 -8.41
C ILE A 174 -4.52 8.81 -8.33
N PHE A 175 -5.27 7.89 -7.74
CA PHE A 175 -4.89 6.47 -7.67
C PHE A 175 -5.53 5.64 -8.78
N THR A 176 -5.08 4.39 -8.91
CA THR A 176 -5.55 3.41 -9.90
C THR A 176 -7.05 3.08 -9.80
N ASP A 177 -7.66 3.29 -8.64
CA ASP A 177 -9.10 3.16 -8.40
C ASP A 177 -9.90 4.44 -8.74
N ASN A 178 -9.24 5.42 -9.35
CA ASN A 178 -9.76 6.74 -9.71
C ASN A 178 -10.16 7.63 -8.52
N THR A 179 -9.71 7.31 -7.30
CA THR A 179 -9.90 8.21 -6.16
C THR A 179 -8.93 9.39 -6.24
N LEU A 180 -9.44 10.58 -5.92
CA LEU A 180 -8.67 11.83 -5.87
C LEU A 180 -8.35 12.17 -4.42
N TRP A 181 -7.09 12.50 -4.17
CA TRP A 181 -6.57 12.79 -2.83
C TRP A 181 -5.83 14.11 -2.82
N GLN A 182 -6.18 14.96 -1.87
CA GLN A 182 -5.53 16.23 -1.59
C GLN A 182 -4.48 16.03 -0.50
N CYS A 183 -3.20 16.04 -0.88
CA CYS A 183 -2.09 15.98 0.07
C CYS A 183 -1.90 17.32 0.80
N ASN A 184 -1.27 17.26 1.96
CA ASN A 184 -0.90 18.43 2.74
C ASN A 184 0.13 19.29 1.98
N PRO A 185 -0.19 20.54 1.59
CA PRO A 185 0.73 21.38 0.83
C PRO A 185 2.05 21.69 1.58
N SER A 186 2.03 21.65 2.91
CA SER A 186 3.25 21.83 3.73
C SER A 186 4.26 20.69 3.55
N GLU A 187 3.80 19.54 3.06
CA GLU A 187 4.59 18.33 2.80
C GLU A 187 4.86 18.14 1.29
N TYR A 188 4.68 19.18 0.47
CA TYR A 188 4.89 19.15 -0.99
C TYR A 188 6.25 18.55 -1.39
N TYR A 189 7.31 18.86 -0.66
CA TYR A 189 8.66 18.34 -0.93
C TYR A 189 8.79 16.80 -0.79
N LEU A 190 7.83 16.15 -0.14
CA LEU A 190 7.70 14.69 -0.12
C LEU A 190 6.95 14.19 -1.34
N LEU A 191 5.83 14.84 -1.68
CA LEU A 191 5.00 14.48 -2.84
C LEU A 191 5.78 14.58 -4.14
N ASP A 192 6.65 15.58 -4.23
CA ASP A 192 7.50 15.82 -5.40
C ASP A 192 8.42 14.65 -5.78
N LYS A 193 8.66 13.74 -4.83
CA LYS A 193 9.48 12.54 -5.04
C LYS A 193 8.67 11.37 -5.57
N TRP A 194 7.35 11.44 -5.54
CA TRP A 194 6.46 10.35 -5.94
C TRP A 194 6.44 10.24 -7.45
N LEU A 195 6.29 9.01 -7.94
CA LEU A 195 6.22 8.70 -9.36
C LEU A 195 4.93 7.91 -9.64
N VAL A 196 4.44 8.03 -10.88
CA VAL A 196 3.38 7.16 -11.40
C VAL A 196 3.84 5.71 -11.29
N GLY A 197 2.97 4.85 -10.75
CA GLY A 197 3.24 3.44 -10.47
C GLY A 197 3.81 3.16 -9.07
N ASP A 198 4.13 4.17 -8.26
CA ASP A 198 4.47 3.93 -6.85
C ASP A 198 3.27 3.32 -6.12
N ALA A 199 3.52 2.29 -5.30
CA ALA A 199 2.51 1.62 -4.50
C ALA A 199 2.22 2.39 -3.21
N ILE A 200 0.94 2.57 -2.93
CA ILE A 200 0.44 3.36 -1.81
C ILE A 200 -0.37 2.47 -0.87
N ILE A 201 -0.11 2.61 0.43
CA ILE A 201 -0.96 2.07 1.49
C ILE A 201 -1.61 3.25 2.20
N VAL A 202 -2.93 3.24 2.35
CA VAL A 202 -3.65 4.28 3.10
C VAL A 202 -3.58 3.93 4.58
N GLY A 203 -3.42 4.93 5.43
CA GLY A 203 -3.55 4.81 6.87
C GLY A 203 -4.44 5.92 7.41
N THR A 204 -4.85 5.76 8.66
CA THR A 204 -5.60 6.76 9.41
C THR A 204 -4.64 7.67 10.16
N ASN A 205 -4.87 8.97 10.05
CA ASN A 205 -4.12 9.98 10.79
C ASN A 205 -4.87 10.26 12.09
N SER A 206 -4.56 9.53 13.16
CA SER A 206 -5.24 9.74 14.44
C SER A 206 -5.01 11.18 14.93
N THR A 207 -6.09 11.93 15.14
CA THR A 207 -6.07 13.26 15.74
C THR A 207 -5.47 13.21 17.13
N GLY A 208 -4.23 13.68 17.29
CA GLY A 208 -3.64 13.99 18.58
C GLY A 208 -4.25 15.26 19.20
N TRP A 209 -3.63 15.77 20.28
CA TRP A 209 -4.09 16.99 20.99
C TRP A 209 -4.16 18.27 20.14
N PHE A 210 -3.52 18.29 18.96
CA PHE A 210 -3.57 19.43 18.05
C PHE A 210 -4.52 19.11 16.90
N ASN A 211 -5.41 20.06 16.62
CA ASN A 211 -6.43 19.97 15.58
C ASN A 211 -5.77 19.63 14.23
N ASN A 212 -5.93 18.39 13.80
CA ASN A 212 -5.32 17.91 12.56
C ASN A 212 -6.37 18.01 11.45
N THR A 213 -6.05 18.76 10.40
CA THR A 213 -6.98 19.01 9.29
C THR A 213 -7.02 17.88 8.27
N TYR A 214 -6.19 16.85 8.45
CA TYR A 214 -6.07 15.72 7.53
C TYR A 214 -6.40 14.41 8.22
N ASP A 215 -7.39 13.69 7.69
CA ASP A 215 -7.92 12.46 8.28
C ASP A 215 -7.06 11.24 7.94
N TYR A 216 -6.30 11.30 6.85
CA TYR A 216 -5.54 10.18 6.32
C TYR A 216 -4.04 10.44 6.25
N MET A 217 -3.29 9.34 6.19
CA MET A 217 -1.89 9.31 5.83
C MET A 217 -1.71 8.37 4.64
N LEU A 218 -1.01 8.81 3.61
CA LEU A 218 -0.69 8.01 2.45
C LEU A 218 0.76 7.55 2.56
N ILE A 219 0.99 6.25 2.67
CA ILE A 219 2.31 5.64 2.78
C ILE A 219 2.77 5.23 1.37
N ASN A 220 3.76 5.94 0.84
CA ASN A 220 4.48 5.51 -0.36
C ASN A 220 5.47 4.41 0.01
N VAL A 221 5.16 3.18 -0.41
CA VAL A 221 5.94 1.98 -0.09
C VAL A 221 7.33 2.04 -0.71
N ASN A 222 7.43 2.51 -1.96
CA ASN A 222 8.69 2.58 -2.70
C ASN A 222 9.71 3.52 -2.03
N LEU A 223 9.25 4.59 -1.37
CA LEU A 223 10.08 5.57 -0.66
C LEU A 223 10.12 5.38 0.86
N LEU A 224 9.22 4.58 1.44
CA LEU A 224 8.97 4.49 2.89
C LEU A 224 8.72 5.89 3.52
N GLN A 225 7.89 6.67 2.84
CA GLN A 225 7.50 8.02 3.25
C GLN A 225 5.99 8.13 3.33
N GLU A 226 5.53 8.82 4.35
CA GLU A 226 4.13 9.12 4.60
C GLU A 226 3.82 10.60 4.35
N ILE A 227 2.65 10.88 3.77
CA ILE A 227 2.13 12.24 3.56
C ILE A 227 0.70 12.31 4.09
N LYS A 228 0.35 13.37 4.80
CA LYS A 228 -1.02 13.59 5.27
C LYS A 228 -1.91 14.00 4.12
N ALA A 229 -3.13 13.48 4.05
CA ALA A 229 -4.05 13.78 2.97
C ALA A 229 -5.52 13.69 3.40
N ASN A 230 -6.38 14.30 2.59
CA ASN A 230 -7.82 14.10 2.60
C ASN A 230 -8.26 13.55 1.25
N ARG A 231 -9.31 12.74 1.27
CA ARG A 231 -9.99 12.34 0.05
C ARG A 231 -10.86 13.51 -0.45
N VAL A 232 -10.85 13.74 -1.76
CA VAL A 232 -11.72 14.72 -2.42
C VAL A 232 -12.95 13.96 -2.93
N GLU A 233 -14.14 14.42 -2.55
CA GLU A 233 -15.43 13.88 -3.00
C GLU A 233 -15.79 14.32 -4.42
#